data_AF-A0A800F3Z9-F1
#
_entry.id   AF-A0A800F3Z9-F1
#
_cell.length_a   1.000
_cell.length_b   1.000
_cell.length_c   1.000
_cell.angle_alpha   90.00
_cell.angle_beta   90.00
_cell.angle_gamma   90.00
#
_symmetry.space_group_name_H-M   'P 1'
#
loop_
_entity.id
_entity.type
_entity.pdbx_description
1 polymer ?
#
loop_
_entity_poly.entity_id
_entity_poly.type
_entity_poly.pdbx_seq_one_letter_code
_entity_poly.pdbx_strand_id
1 'polypeptide(L)'
;MDQEVQRRADELFEEALERTGGKDPREFYRDRLREMKAADPEAYQEAVDYYQNLLIPSIVDSGADPVNAWQQYGCRVAGLTTPGNPVEVDTTGQMHRYDPPASDDRMVLHIPDGSKGRALVVGLPRELSSAQLATYDLLVSGKQRLRELPA
;
A
#
# COMPACT_ATOMS: atom_id res chain seq x y z
N MET A 1 8.19 7.23 -21.46
CA MET A 1 8.94 6.13 -20.84
C MET A 1 9.11 5.02 -21.88
N ASP A 2 10.27 4.39 -21.92
CA ASP A 2 10.55 3.29 -22.86
C ASP A 2 9.71 2.05 -22.48
N GLN A 3 9.08 1.41 -23.47
CA GLN A 3 8.29 0.19 -23.26
C GLN A 3 9.16 -0.95 -22.72
N GLU A 4 10.43 -0.98 -23.08
CA GLU A 4 11.38 -1.99 -22.61
C GLU A 4 11.70 -1.82 -21.11
N VAL A 5 11.87 -0.58 -20.66
CA VAL A 5 12.12 -0.26 -19.25
C VAL A 5 10.90 -0.64 -18.40
N GLN A 6 9.69 -0.38 -18.89
CA GLN A 6 8.47 -0.78 -18.20
C GLN A 6 8.35 -2.30 -18.09
N ARG A 7 8.58 -3.02 -19.19
CA ARG A 7 8.57 -4.50 -19.21
C ARG A 7 9.58 -5.06 -18.22
N ARG A 8 10.78 -4.49 -18.16
CA ARG A 8 11.82 -4.92 -17.22
C ARG A 8 11.41 -4.69 -15.76
N ALA A 9 10.78 -3.57 -15.45
CA ALA A 9 10.27 -3.29 -14.11
C ALA A 9 9.16 -4.27 -13.70
N ASP A 10 8.27 -4.63 -14.64
CA ASP A 10 7.21 -5.61 -14.41
C ASP A 10 7.79 -7.02 -14.16
N GLU A 11 8.77 -7.46 -14.96
CA GLU A 11 9.49 -8.73 -14.75
C GLU A 11 10.14 -8.79 -13.35
N LEU A 12 10.88 -7.75 -12.96
CA LEU A 12 11.51 -7.65 -11.64
C LEU A 12 10.48 -7.70 -10.50
N PHE A 13 9.33 -7.08 -10.71
CA PHE A 13 8.25 -7.09 -9.73
C PHE A 13 7.61 -8.48 -9.58
N GLU A 14 7.36 -9.18 -10.69
CA GLU A 14 6.85 -10.56 -10.66
C GLU A 14 7.83 -11.50 -9.94
N GLU A 15 9.13 -11.44 -10.27
CA GLU A 15 10.18 -12.19 -9.58
C GLU A 15 10.21 -11.91 -8.07
N ALA A 16 10.05 -10.63 -7.67
CA ALA A 16 10.03 -10.23 -6.27
C ALA A 16 8.78 -10.73 -5.53
N LEU A 17 7.61 -10.74 -6.18
CA LEU A 17 6.39 -11.30 -5.61
C LEU A 17 6.48 -12.82 -5.44
N GLU A 18 7.01 -13.53 -6.42
CA GLU A 18 7.22 -14.98 -6.32
C GLU A 18 8.18 -15.36 -5.18
N ARG A 19 9.25 -14.58 -5.02
CA ARG A 19 10.25 -14.77 -3.95
C ARG A 19 9.66 -14.54 -2.56
N THR A 20 8.87 -13.48 -2.38
CA THR A 20 8.31 -13.10 -1.07
C THR A 20 7.02 -13.88 -0.74
N GLY A 21 6.31 -14.37 -1.76
CA GLY A 21 4.96 -14.91 -1.63
C GLY A 21 3.97 -13.87 -1.11
N GLY A 22 4.31 -12.59 -1.23
CA GLY A 22 3.50 -11.46 -0.79
C GLY A 22 2.29 -11.23 -1.70
N LYS A 23 1.36 -10.41 -1.25
CA LYS A 23 0.22 -9.97 -2.07
C LYS A 23 0.64 -8.81 -2.96
N ASP A 24 0.05 -8.72 -4.16
CA ASP A 24 0.33 -7.61 -5.08
C ASP A 24 -0.24 -6.28 -4.51
N PRO A 25 0.60 -5.32 -4.06
CA PRO A 25 0.14 -4.03 -3.56
C PRO A 25 -0.70 -3.24 -4.56
N ARG A 26 -0.49 -3.42 -5.87
CA ARG A 26 -1.17 -2.68 -6.94
C ARG A 26 -2.68 -2.90 -6.93
N GLU A 27 -3.15 -4.02 -6.37
CA GLU A 27 -4.58 -4.31 -6.28
C GLU A 27 -5.30 -3.39 -5.28
N PHE A 28 -4.61 -2.92 -4.23
CA PHE A 28 -5.27 -2.23 -3.13
C PHE A 28 -5.64 -0.77 -3.43
N TYR A 29 -4.88 -0.10 -4.29
CA TYR A 29 -5.09 1.32 -4.63
C TYR A 29 -5.50 1.56 -6.10
N ARG A 30 -5.71 0.49 -6.89
CA ARG A 30 -6.14 0.59 -8.29
C ARG A 30 -7.46 1.35 -8.46
N ASP A 31 -8.43 1.08 -7.59
CA ASP A 31 -9.71 1.77 -7.63
C ASP A 31 -9.57 3.24 -7.26
N ARG A 32 -8.66 3.59 -6.34
CA ARG A 32 -8.35 5.00 -6.02
C ARG A 32 -7.71 5.75 -7.17
N LEU A 33 -6.82 5.11 -7.92
CA LEU A 33 -6.28 5.71 -9.16
C LEU A 33 -7.39 6.01 -10.18
N ARG A 34 -8.38 5.11 -10.32
CA ARG A 34 -9.51 5.30 -11.23
C ARG A 34 -10.43 6.44 -10.79
N GLU A 35 -10.76 6.49 -9.50
CA GLU A 35 -11.57 7.57 -8.91
C GLU A 35 -10.86 8.92 -9.03
N MET A 36 -9.57 8.98 -8.68
CA MET A 36 -8.75 10.17 -8.77
C MET A 36 -8.69 10.70 -10.21
N LYS A 37 -8.54 9.83 -11.22
CA LYS A 37 -8.56 10.25 -12.63
C LYS A 37 -9.82 11.01 -13.03
N ALA A 38 -10.96 10.69 -12.43
CA ALA A 38 -12.24 11.34 -12.73
C ALA A 38 -12.49 12.59 -11.88
N ALA A 39 -12.08 12.56 -10.61
CA ALA A 39 -12.37 13.62 -9.64
C ALA A 39 -11.32 14.74 -9.62
N ASP A 40 -10.04 14.39 -9.80
CA ASP A 40 -8.90 15.30 -9.72
C ASP A 40 -7.81 14.91 -10.74
N PRO A 41 -7.91 15.43 -11.97
CA PRO A 41 -6.92 15.16 -13.02
C PRO A 41 -5.50 15.64 -12.70
N GLU A 42 -5.36 16.68 -11.87
CA GLU A 42 -4.04 17.21 -11.47
C GLU A 42 -3.35 16.23 -10.52
N ALA A 43 -4.06 15.76 -9.48
CA ALA A 43 -3.54 14.73 -8.58
C ALA A 43 -3.24 13.41 -9.32
N TYR A 44 -4.07 13.05 -10.31
CA TYR A 44 -3.80 11.89 -11.16
C TYR A 44 -2.51 12.07 -11.98
N GLN A 45 -2.30 13.25 -12.57
CA GLN A 45 -1.08 13.54 -13.31
C GLN A 45 0.14 13.46 -12.40
N GLU A 46 0.05 13.96 -11.16
CA GLU A 46 1.13 13.84 -10.19
C GLU A 46 1.48 12.38 -9.87
N ALA A 47 0.47 11.52 -9.72
CA ALA A 47 0.70 10.08 -9.54
C ALA A 47 1.37 9.45 -10.77
N VAL A 48 0.96 9.85 -11.98
CA VAL A 48 1.60 9.40 -13.24
C VAL A 48 3.05 9.87 -13.32
N ASP A 49 3.33 11.11 -12.96
CA ASP A 49 4.68 11.68 -12.99
C ASP A 49 5.59 10.95 -11.99
N TYR A 50 5.11 10.64 -10.78
CA TYR A 50 5.84 9.81 -9.83
C TYR A 50 6.11 8.41 -10.40
N TYR A 51 5.09 7.78 -10.98
CA TYR A 51 5.21 6.45 -11.59
C TYR A 51 6.31 6.41 -12.66
N GLN A 52 6.31 7.39 -13.58
CA GLN A 52 7.23 7.41 -14.72
C GLN A 52 8.64 7.88 -14.34
N ASN A 53 8.75 8.87 -13.46
CA ASN A 53 10.03 9.56 -13.21
C ASN A 53 10.76 9.05 -11.95
N LEU A 54 10.06 8.37 -11.05
CA LEU A 54 10.64 7.89 -9.78
C LEU A 54 10.47 6.38 -9.62
N LEU A 55 9.25 5.86 -9.70
CA LEU A 55 9.00 4.45 -9.38
C LEU A 55 9.74 3.51 -10.33
N ILE A 56 9.44 3.59 -11.62
CA ILE A 56 10.02 2.68 -12.61
C ILE A 56 11.54 2.81 -12.70
N PRO A 57 12.12 4.03 -12.77
CA PRO A 57 13.58 4.20 -12.71
C PRO A 57 14.21 3.66 -11.42
N SER A 58 13.55 3.78 -10.26
CA SER A 58 14.11 3.24 -9.01
C SER A 58 14.25 1.72 -9.04
N ILE A 59 13.30 1.02 -9.67
CA ILE A 59 13.32 -0.45 -9.79
C ILE A 59 14.41 -0.89 -10.78
N VAL A 60 14.46 -0.28 -11.96
CA VAL A 60 15.33 -0.73 -13.06
C VAL A 60 16.76 -0.22 -12.91
N ASP A 61 16.94 1.07 -12.62
CA ASP A 61 18.24 1.73 -12.65
C ASP A 61 18.92 1.71 -11.28
N SER A 62 18.14 1.89 -10.21
CA SER A 62 18.67 1.97 -8.84
C SER A 62 18.65 0.63 -8.09
N GLY A 63 17.99 -0.39 -8.64
CA GLY A 63 17.86 -1.71 -8.01
C GLY A 63 17.05 -1.69 -6.71
N ALA A 64 16.11 -0.75 -6.57
CA ALA A 64 15.21 -0.71 -5.43
C ALA A 64 14.36 -1.99 -5.37
N ASP A 65 14.05 -2.47 -4.18
CA ASP A 65 13.16 -3.63 -4.02
C ASP A 65 11.78 -3.30 -4.63
N PRO A 66 11.31 -4.07 -5.64
CA PRO A 66 10.10 -3.74 -6.37
C PRO A 66 8.85 -3.68 -5.49
N VAL A 67 8.71 -4.61 -4.53
CA VAL A 67 7.54 -4.66 -3.64
C VAL A 67 7.48 -3.41 -2.78
N ASN A 68 8.61 -3.03 -2.17
CA ASN A 68 8.70 -1.80 -1.37
C ASN A 68 8.49 -0.54 -2.20
N ALA A 69 9.01 -0.48 -3.42
CA ALA A 69 8.82 0.65 -4.31
C ALA A 69 7.33 0.85 -4.66
N TRP A 70 6.63 -0.24 -4.99
CA TRP A 70 5.18 -0.22 -5.24
C TRP A 70 4.35 0.10 -3.99
N GLN A 71 4.74 -0.35 -2.80
CA GLN A 71 4.11 0.07 -1.55
C GLN A 71 4.26 1.57 -1.31
N GLN A 72 5.46 2.13 -1.47
CA GLN A 72 5.66 3.58 -1.35
C GLN A 72 4.79 4.37 -2.34
N TYR A 73 4.67 3.88 -3.58
CA TYR A 73 3.74 4.46 -4.55
C TYR A 73 2.28 4.38 -4.09
N GLY A 74 1.85 3.25 -3.51
CA GLY A 74 0.52 3.12 -2.93
C GLY A 74 0.25 4.12 -1.79
N CYS A 75 1.24 4.36 -0.91
CA CYS A 75 1.16 5.41 0.12
C CYS A 75 0.98 6.80 -0.51
N ARG A 76 1.70 7.09 -1.61
CA ARG A 76 1.56 8.38 -2.33
C ARG A 76 0.16 8.54 -2.92
N VAL A 77 -0.34 7.53 -3.62
CA VAL A 77 -1.70 7.54 -4.19
C VAL A 77 -2.76 7.74 -3.10
N ALA A 78 -2.61 7.06 -1.96
CA ALA A 78 -3.49 7.19 -0.82
C ALA A 78 -3.49 8.63 -0.26
N GLY A 79 -2.31 9.22 -0.08
CA GLY A 79 -2.15 10.60 0.39
C GLY A 79 -2.70 11.65 -0.58
N LEU A 80 -2.57 11.44 -1.89
CA LEU A 80 -3.17 12.31 -2.91
C LEU A 80 -4.69 12.25 -2.92
N THR A 81 -5.27 11.09 -2.61
CA THR A 81 -6.73 10.93 -2.60
C THR A 81 -7.36 11.38 -1.29
N THR A 82 -6.65 11.21 -0.16
CA THR A 82 -7.18 11.52 1.17
C THR A 82 -6.04 11.88 2.12
N PRO A 83 -6.06 13.09 2.73
CA PRO A 83 -5.08 13.46 3.75
C PRO A 83 -5.03 12.44 4.88
N GLY A 84 -3.82 12.07 5.27
CA GLY A 84 -3.58 10.99 6.22
C GLY A 84 -2.11 10.63 6.31
N ASN A 85 -1.82 9.64 7.15
CA ASN A 85 -0.47 9.20 7.43
C ASN A 85 -0.33 7.69 7.20
N PRO A 86 0.73 7.24 6.51
CA PRO A 86 1.04 5.83 6.42
C PRO A 86 1.58 5.30 7.75
N VAL A 87 1.10 4.13 8.14
CA VAL A 87 1.51 3.38 9.33
C VAL A 87 1.82 1.94 8.94
N GLU A 88 2.69 1.31 9.70
CA GLU A 88 2.88 -0.13 9.67
C GLU A 88 2.25 -0.76 10.91
N VAL A 89 1.66 -1.94 10.74
CA VAL A 89 1.04 -2.73 11.78
C VAL A 89 1.81 -4.02 11.93
N ASP A 90 2.34 -4.17 13.12
CA ASP A 90 3.23 -5.22 13.55
C ASP A 90 2.45 -6.51 13.88
N THR A 91 3.13 -7.65 14.02
CA THR A 91 2.46 -8.95 14.28
C THR A 91 1.72 -9.01 15.61
N THR A 92 2.02 -8.12 16.55
CA THR A 92 1.29 -7.94 17.81
C THR A 92 0.09 -6.99 17.68
N GLY A 93 -0.08 -6.35 16.52
CA GLY A 93 -1.13 -5.37 16.24
C GLY A 93 -0.75 -3.94 16.64
N GLN A 94 0.50 -3.70 17.03
CA GLN A 94 0.96 -2.35 17.33
C GLN A 94 1.16 -1.55 16.05
N MET A 95 0.76 -0.29 16.07
CA MET A 95 0.96 0.63 14.96
C MET A 95 2.24 1.43 15.17
N HIS A 96 3.07 1.48 14.14
CA HIS A 96 4.26 2.30 14.09
C HIS A 96 4.18 3.24 12.89
N ARG A 97 4.93 4.34 12.93
CA ARG A 97 5.10 5.19 11.76
C ARG A 97 5.73 4.36 10.65
N TYR A 98 5.18 4.45 9.44
CA TYR A 98 5.77 3.77 8.29
C TYR A 98 7.17 4.35 8.00
N ASP A 99 8.17 3.48 8.03
CA ASP A 99 9.56 3.78 7.68
C ASP A 99 10.03 2.75 6.63
N PRO A 100 9.98 3.07 5.33
CA PRO A 100 10.31 2.11 4.28
C PRO A 100 11.81 1.74 4.30
N PRO A 101 12.18 0.48 4.01
CA PRO A 101 11.29 -0.64 3.68
C PRO A 101 10.63 -1.24 4.93
N ALA A 102 9.36 -1.61 4.81
CA ALA A 102 8.69 -2.35 5.87
C ALA A 102 9.14 -3.82 5.86
N SER A 103 9.21 -4.44 7.04
CA SER A 103 9.50 -5.88 7.14
C SER A 103 8.37 -6.72 6.52
N ASP A 104 8.71 -7.89 5.98
CA ASP A 104 7.77 -8.79 5.26
C ASP A 104 6.56 -9.26 6.11
N ASP A 105 6.68 -9.20 7.44
CA ASP A 105 5.63 -9.54 8.40
C ASP A 105 4.70 -8.36 8.75
N ARG A 106 4.94 -7.16 8.20
CA ARG A 106 4.19 -5.94 8.53
C ARG A 106 3.06 -5.68 7.54
N MET A 107 1.92 -5.25 8.07
CA MET A 107 0.81 -4.72 7.28
C MET A 107 0.95 -3.20 7.16
N VAL A 108 0.96 -2.68 5.93
CA VAL A 108 1.10 -1.22 5.68
C VAL A 108 -0.26 -0.65 5.32
N LEU A 109 -0.69 0.36 6.09
CA LEU A 109 -1.96 1.05 5.93
C LEU A 109 -1.74 2.56 5.80
N HIS A 110 -2.61 3.23 5.04
CA HIS A 110 -2.76 4.69 5.12
C HIS A 110 -3.98 5.02 5.97
N ILE A 111 -3.77 5.76 7.06
CA ILE A 111 -4.81 6.17 8.00
C ILE A 111 -5.22 7.61 7.67
N PRO A 112 -6.47 7.86 7.22
CA PRO A 112 -6.97 9.21 7.01
C PRO A 112 -6.96 10.04 8.31
N ASP A 113 -6.65 11.33 8.24
CA ASP A 113 -6.63 12.22 9.42
C ASP A 113 -8.04 12.45 10.02
N GLY A 114 -9.09 12.13 9.27
CA GLY A 114 -10.49 12.26 9.68
C GLY A 114 -11.03 11.03 10.40
N SER A 115 -11.83 11.24 11.45
CA SER A 115 -12.40 10.19 12.32
C SER A 115 -13.41 9.23 11.69
N LYS A 116 -13.74 9.39 10.39
CA LYS A 116 -14.74 8.58 9.67
C LYS A 116 -14.19 7.87 8.43
N GLY A 117 -12.90 8.03 8.14
CA GLY A 117 -12.26 7.36 6.99
C GLY A 117 -11.91 5.91 7.32
N ARG A 118 -12.12 5.00 6.36
CA ARG A 118 -11.53 3.66 6.43
C ARG A 118 -10.04 3.76 6.09
N ALA A 119 -9.24 2.95 6.76
CA ALA A 119 -7.83 2.80 6.40
C ALA A 119 -7.73 2.21 4.98
N LEU A 120 -6.76 2.71 4.22
CA LEU A 120 -6.45 2.17 2.89
C LEU A 120 -5.31 1.19 3.03
N VAL A 121 -5.48 0.01 2.47
CA VAL A 121 -4.43 -0.99 2.44
C VAL A 121 -3.41 -0.58 1.39
N VAL A 122 -2.13 -0.65 1.74
CA VAL A 122 -1.03 -0.37 0.82
C VAL A 122 -0.13 -1.59 0.67
N GLY A 123 0.02 -2.38 1.73
CA GLY A 123 0.76 -3.64 1.73
C GLY A 123 0.18 -4.60 2.75
N LEU A 124 0.15 -5.88 2.40
CA LEU A 124 -0.22 -6.95 3.33
C LEU A 124 0.92 -7.97 3.39
N PRO A 125 1.24 -8.51 4.57
CA PRO A 125 2.09 -9.68 4.67
C PRO A 125 1.39 -10.87 4.01
N ARG A 126 2.16 -11.91 3.69
CA ARG A 126 1.64 -13.16 3.12
C ARG A 126 0.52 -13.75 3.98
N GLU A 127 0.74 -13.78 5.29
CA GLU A 127 -0.24 -14.20 6.29
C GLU A 127 -0.39 -13.13 7.36
N LEU A 128 -1.64 -12.77 7.68
CA LEU A 128 -1.92 -11.84 8.77
C LEU A 128 -1.91 -12.60 10.09
N SER A 129 -1.23 -12.04 11.10
CA SER A 129 -1.38 -12.49 12.47
C SER A 129 -2.83 -12.27 12.96
N SER A 130 -3.21 -12.91 14.06
CA SER A 130 -4.53 -12.67 14.67
C SER A 130 -4.75 -11.20 15.06
N ALA A 131 -3.70 -10.50 15.49
CA ALA A 131 -3.78 -9.10 15.88
C ALA A 131 -3.86 -8.15 14.66
N GLN A 132 -3.12 -8.47 13.60
CA GLN A 132 -3.21 -7.74 12.33
C GLN A 132 -4.57 -7.95 11.66
N LEU A 133 -5.11 -9.17 11.69
CA LEU A 133 -6.44 -9.46 11.18
C LEU A 133 -7.52 -8.68 11.94
N ALA A 134 -7.43 -8.60 13.27
CA ALA A 134 -8.34 -7.78 14.06
C ALA A 134 -8.26 -6.28 13.69
N THR A 135 -7.05 -5.78 13.46
CA THR A 135 -6.81 -4.40 13.00
C THR A 135 -7.40 -4.17 11.61
N TYR A 136 -7.19 -5.11 10.69
CA TYR A 136 -7.74 -5.09 9.33
C TYR A 136 -9.27 -5.09 9.34
N ASP A 137 -9.88 -5.99 10.13
CA ASP A 137 -11.33 -6.07 10.25
C ASP A 137 -11.93 -4.77 10.78
N LEU A 138 -11.27 -4.16 11.78
CA LEU A 138 -11.72 -2.90 12.38
C LEU A 138 -11.54 -1.70 11.43
N LEU A 139 -10.34 -1.48 10.91
CA LEU A 139 -9.97 -0.24 10.22
C LEU A 139 -10.23 -0.26 8.72
N VAL A 140 -10.14 -1.43 8.09
CA VAL A 140 -10.30 -1.58 6.64
C VAL A 140 -11.69 -2.10 6.31
N SER A 141 -12.11 -3.20 6.94
CA SER A 141 -13.41 -3.81 6.64
C SER A 141 -14.58 -3.13 7.35
N GLY A 142 -14.32 -2.36 8.41
CA GLY A 142 -15.36 -1.77 9.26
C GLY A 142 -16.19 -2.81 10.02
N LYS A 143 -15.70 -4.05 10.13
CA LYS A 143 -16.33 -5.13 10.88
C LYS A 143 -15.98 -4.98 12.35
N GLN A 144 -16.81 -4.23 13.09
CA GLN A 144 -16.80 -4.35 14.54
C GLN A 144 -17.49 -5.66 14.93
N ARG A 145 -16.72 -6.73 15.18
CA ARG A 145 -17.24 -7.78 16.07
C ARG A 145 -17.17 -7.23 17.48
N LEU A 146 -18.29 -6.69 17.98
CA LEU A 146 -18.47 -6.55 19.41
C LEU A 146 -18.27 -7.95 20.01
N ARG A 147 -17.18 -8.15 20.77
CA ARG A 147 -17.13 -9.28 21.70
C ARG A 147 -18.18 -8.97 22.76
N GLU A 148 -19.32 -9.65 22.69
CA GLU A 148 -20.23 -9.74 23.82
C GLU A 148 -19.45 -10.41 24.96
N LEU A 149 -19.09 -9.61 25.96
CA LEU A 149 -18.59 -10.13 27.23
C LEU A 149 -19.80 -10.77 27.95
N PRO A 150 -19.72 -12.04 28.38
CA PRO A 150 -20.80 -12.64 29.15
C PRO A 150 -20.94 -11.90 30.49
N ALA A 151 -22.20 -11.66 30.87
CA ALA A 151 -22.61 -11.08 32.15
C ALA A 151 -22.28 -11.96 33.35
#